data_AF-A0A4Z2CKX4-F1
#
_entry.id   AF-A0A4Z2CKX4-F1
#
_cell.length_a   1.000
_cell.length_b   1.000
_cell.length_c   1.000
_cell.angle_alpha   90.00
_cell.angle_beta   90.00
_cell.angle_gamma   90.00
#
_symmetry.space_group_name_H-M   'P 1'
#
loop_
_entity.id
_entity.type
_entity.pdbx_description
1 polymer ?
#
loop_
_entity_poly.entity_id
_entity_poly.type
_entity_poly.pdbx_seq_one_letter_code
_entity_poly.pdbx_strand_id
1 'polypeptide(L)'
;MFEELKKTVLKSIPEYNWLTVDQKEFVSKKIEKMKIHALYTNLSDLEKKENNSAIHRYTMEKFNYYWNKIHAIRARYLDRIRNYLSPSDVSLSPLPAFMPSAYYQRQENHGGDISSKFGSLGFVLGHEVLHSISVIGIRWDENGNILNSEFSTALSNKIIAKTDCLQEQYGKDESTRHKVKKSDSLDEIVADSGAITMSFKTYKRLSSKLAGHGSQDPDATHKHDQSLFHHFAQ
;
A
#
# COMPACT_ATOMS: atom_id res chain seq x y z
N MET A 1 -7.68 -10.23 3.04
CA MET A 1 -7.49 -9.45 1.80
C MET A 1 -6.02 -9.11 1.59
N PHE A 2 -5.39 -8.32 2.48
CA PHE A 2 -3.97 -7.95 2.38
C PHE A 2 -3.03 -9.14 2.09
N GLU A 3 -3.08 -10.20 2.89
CA GLU A 3 -2.22 -11.39 2.67
C GLU A 3 -2.49 -12.11 1.34
N GLU A 4 -3.75 -12.11 0.86
CA GLU A 4 -4.07 -12.69 -0.44
C GLU A 4 -3.53 -11.82 -1.57
N LEU A 5 -3.61 -10.49 -1.44
CA LEU A 5 -3.04 -9.58 -2.41
C LEU A 5 -1.52 -9.69 -2.43
N LYS A 6 -0.86 -9.69 -1.26
CA LYS A 6 0.58 -9.91 -1.09
C LYS A 6 1.04 -11.18 -1.81
N LYS A 7 0.33 -12.30 -1.62
CA LYS A 7 0.55 -13.56 -2.35
C LYS A 7 0.43 -13.40 -3.87
N THR A 8 -0.52 -12.61 -4.36
CA THR A 8 -0.67 -12.36 -5.81
C THR A 8 0.50 -11.56 -6.37
N VAL A 9 0.91 -10.51 -5.66
CA VAL A 9 2.08 -9.70 -6.05
C VAL A 9 3.33 -10.58 -6.10
N LEU A 10 3.60 -11.36 -5.05
CA LEU A 10 4.74 -12.29 -5.00
C LEU A 10 4.74 -13.28 -6.17
N LYS A 11 3.58 -13.84 -6.51
CA LYS A 11 3.43 -14.74 -7.66
C LYS A 11 3.66 -14.06 -9.01
N SER A 12 3.49 -12.74 -9.11
CA SER A 12 3.76 -11.99 -10.35
C SER A 12 5.25 -11.70 -10.57
N ILE A 13 6.07 -11.66 -9.52
CA ILE A 13 7.48 -11.26 -9.62
C ILE A 13 8.29 -12.11 -10.61
N PRO A 14 8.14 -13.45 -10.66
CA PRO A 14 8.84 -14.27 -11.64
C PRO A 14 8.56 -13.89 -13.10
N GLU A 15 7.36 -13.36 -13.40
CA GLU A 15 6.92 -12.97 -14.75
C GLU A 15 7.70 -11.76 -15.30
N TYR A 16 8.35 -10.95 -14.45
CA TYR A 16 9.13 -9.79 -14.88
C TYR A 16 10.49 -10.22 -15.47
N ASN A 17 10.54 -10.43 -16.78
CA ASN A 17 11.74 -10.85 -17.52
C ASN A 17 12.89 -9.81 -17.55
N TRP A 18 12.63 -8.58 -17.12
CA TRP A 18 13.58 -7.46 -17.16
C TRP A 18 14.31 -7.23 -15.82
N LEU A 19 13.89 -7.92 -14.76
CA LEU A 19 14.58 -7.95 -13.48
C LEU A 19 15.61 -9.09 -13.45
N THR A 20 16.79 -8.82 -12.90
CA THR A 20 17.78 -9.88 -12.60
C THR A 20 17.29 -10.76 -11.45
N VAL A 21 17.95 -11.91 -11.24
CA VAL A 21 17.65 -12.83 -10.12
C VAL A 21 17.73 -12.08 -8.78
N ASP A 22 18.83 -11.37 -8.52
CA ASP A 22 19.03 -10.60 -7.29
C ASP A 22 17.98 -9.50 -7.10
N GLN A 23 17.57 -8.83 -8.19
CA GLN A 23 16.53 -7.81 -8.15
C GLN A 23 15.16 -8.40 -7.82
N LYS A 24 14.83 -9.58 -8.37
CA LYS A 24 13.59 -10.32 -8.02
C LYS A 24 13.58 -10.75 -6.57
N GLU A 25 14.71 -11.23 -6.05
CA GLU A 25 14.84 -11.61 -4.65
C GLU A 25 14.68 -10.40 -3.73
N PHE A 26 15.32 -9.27 -4.06
CA PHE A 26 15.21 -8.03 -3.33
C PHE A 26 13.75 -7.54 -3.21
N VAL A 27 13.04 -7.43 -4.35
CA VAL A 27 11.63 -6.98 -4.31
C VAL A 27 10.74 -7.99 -3.58
N SER A 28 10.99 -9.29 -3.71
CA SER A 28 10.23 -10.32 -2.99
C SER A 28 10.39 -10.19 -1.47
N LYS A 29 11.62 -10.01 -0.98
CA LYS A 29 11.91 -9.82 0.46
C LYS A 29 11.17 -8.61 1.04
N LYS A 30 11.08 -7.49 0.30
CA LYS A 30 10.30 -6.33 0.73
C LYS A 30 8.82 -6.67 0.90
N ILE A 31 8.23 -7.30 -0.11
CA ILE A 31 6.81 -7.66 -0.08
C ILE A 31 6.53 -8.68 1.02
N GLU A 32 7.40 -9.67 1.23
CA GLU A 32 7.25 -10.67 2.29
C GLU A 32 7.26 -10.05 3.69
N LYS A 33 8.18 -9.12 3.94
CA LYS A 33 8.35 -8.47 5.23
C LYS A 33 7.32 -7.37 5.50
N MET A 34 6.58 -6.94 4.48
CA MET A 34 5.53 -5.94 4.63
C MET A 34 4.47 -6.41 5.62
N LYS A 35 4.12 -5.51 6.54
CA LYS A 35 3.09 -5.71 7.56
C LYS A 35 2.03 -4.64 7.44
N ILE A 36 0.78 -5.03 7.59
CA ILE A 36 -0.32 -4.09 7.75
C ILE A 36 -0.28 -3.51 9.17
N HIS A 37 -0.24 -2.18 9.28
CA HIS A 37 -0.49 -1.49 10.53
C HIS A 37 -1.92 -0.97 10.52
N ALA A 38 -2.89 -1.83 10.81
CA ALA A 38 -4.26 -1.37 11.03
C ALA A 38 -4.36 -0.81 12.45
N LEU A 39 -5.04 0.33 12.61
CA LEU A 39 -5.29 0.93 13.93
C LEU A 39 -5.93 -0.08 14.89
N TYR A 40 -6.81 -0.94 14.38
CA TYR A 40 -7.56 -1.92 15.16
C TYR A 40 -7.40 -3.32 14.56
N THR A 41 -6.34 -4.06 14.93
CA THR A 41 -6.19 -5.50 14.58
C THR A 41 -6.64 -6.41 15.73
N ASN A 42 -6.38 -6.00 16.97
CA ASN A 42 -6.79 -6.66 18.21
C ASN A 42 -6.78 -5.61 19.34
N LEU A 43 -7.81 -5.61 20.21
CA LEU A 43 -7.95 -4.68 21.34
C LEU A 43 -6.72 -4.70 22.26
N SER A 44 -6.12 -5.87 22.52
CA SER A 44 -4.97 -5.97 23.43
C SER A 44 -3.69 -5.30 22.91
N ASP A 45 -3.49 -5.32 21.59
CA ASP A 45 -2.31 -4.68 20.98
C ASP A 45 -2.51 -3.17 20.86
N LEU A 46 -3.76 -2.73 20.68
CA LEU A 46 -4.14 -1.33 20.71
C LEU A 46 -3.87 -0.73 22.10
N GLU A 47 -4.39 -1.34 23.16
CA GLU A 47 -4.20 -0.84 24.53
C GLU A 47 -2.73 -0.69 24.86
N LYS A 48 -1.88 -1.63 24.43
CA LYS A 48 -0.43 -1.52 24.58
C LYS A 48 0.15 -0.32 23.83
N LYS A 49 -0.24 -0.09 22.57
CA LYS A 49 0.24 1.03 21.74
C LYS A 49 -0.26 2.39 22.24
N GLU A 50 -1.52 2.45 22.71
CA GLU A 50 -2.12 3.63 23.34
C GLU A 50 -1.42 3.95 24.66
N ASN A 51 -1.24 2.95 25.54
CA ASN A 51 -0.48 3.11 26.79
C ASN A 51 0.96 3.55 26.55
N ASN A 52 1.58 3.08 25.46
CA ASN A 52 2.93 3.50 25.08
C ASN A 52 2.98 4.92 24.52
N SER A 53 1.88 5.46 24.00
CA SER A 53 1.84 6.78 23.36
C SER A 53 2.06 7.92 24.35
N ALA A 54 2.99 8.80 24.02
CA ALA A 54 3.30 9.95 24.85
C ALA A 54 2.17 10.98 24.88
N ILE A 55 1.19 10.93 23.95
CA ILE A 55 0.11 11.91 23.89
C ILE A 55 -0.78 11.87 25.14
N HIS A 56 -1.02 10.67 25.68
CA HIS A 56 -1.86 10.49 26.87
C HIS A 56 -1.20 10.98 28.17
N ARG A 57 0.09 11.37 28.11
CA ARG A 57 0.81 11.98 29.25
C ARG A 57 0.57 13.47 29.38
N TYR A 58 -0.08 14.10 28.39
CA TYR A 58 -0.39 15.52 28.39
C TYR A 58 -1.87 15.74 28.62
N THR A 59 -2.21 16.63 29.54
CA THR A 59 -3.59 17.10 29.72
C THR A 59 -3.98 18.02 28.56
N MET A 60 -5.10 17.71 27.90
CA MET A 60 -5.61 18.51 26.78
C MET A 60 -6.74 19.41 27.25
N GLU A 61 -6.62 20.71 27.01
CA GLU A 61 -7.62 21.70 27.43
C GLU A 61 -8.49 22.11 26.24
N LYS A 62 -9.82 21.94 26.33
CA LYS A 62 -10.77 22.11 25.22
C LYS A 62 -10.59 23.41 24.41
N PHE A 63 -10.25 24.52 25.07
CA PHE A 63 -10.16 25.84 24.45
C PHE A 63 -8.74 26.34 24.21
N ASN A 64 -7.73 25.53 24.53
CA ASN A 64 -6.33 25.94 24.45
C ASN A 64 -5.61 25.30 23.26
N TYR A 65 -6.00 25.72 22.05
CA TYR A 65 -5.44 25.16 20.81
C TYR A 65 -3.91 25.21 20.77
N TYR A 66 -3.32 26.33 21.19
CA TYR A 66 -1.88 26.54 21.09
C TYR A 66 -1.10 25.55 21.98
N TRP A 67 -1.46 25.45 23.27
CA TRP A 67 -0.78 24.51 24.17
C TRP A 67 -1.05 23.06 23.80
N ASN A 68 -2.28 22.71 23.42
CA ASN A 68 -2.61 21.38 22.91
C ASN A 68 -1.75 21.00 21.70
N LYS A 69 -1.51 21.93 20.77
CA LYS A 69 -0.65 21.71 19.61
C LYS A 69 0.81 21.47 20.03
N ILE A 70 1.32 22.25 20.98
CA ILE A 70 2.68 22.07 21.53
C ILE A 70 2.80 20.70 22.22
N HIS A 71 1.81 20.29 23.01
CA HIS A 71 1.76 18.97 23.64
C HIS A 71 1.77 17.85 22.60
N ALA A 72 0.96 17.96 21.54
CA ALA A 72 0.92 16.98 20.46
C ALA A 72 2.24 16.89 19.67
N ILE A 73 2.96 18.00 19.49
CA ILE A 73 4.29 17.99 18.87
C ILE A 73 5.31 17.31 19.78
N ARG A 74 5.33 17.66 21.08
CA ARG A 74 6.24 17.05 22.07
C ARG A 74 6.00 15.55 22.21
N ALA A 75 4.75 15.12 22.29
CA ALA A 75 4.37 13.71 22.32
C ALA A 75 4.92 12.94 21.12
N ARG A 76 4.67 13.43 19.89
CA ARG A 76 5.17 12.79 18.67
C ARG A 76 6.70 12.66 18.65
N TYR A 77 7.41 13.68 19.13
CA TYR A 77 8.87 13.65 19.19
C TYR A 77 9.39 12.62 20.20
N LEU A 78 8.80 12.59 21.40
CA LEU A 78 9.13 11.59 22.42
C LEU A 78 8.87 10.16 21.95
N ASP A 79 7.73 9.94 21.31
CA ASP A 79 7.39 8.64 20.74
C ASP A 79 8.41 8.21 19.67
N ARG A 80 8.78 9.11 18.75
CA ARG A 80 9.80 8.83 17.72
C ARG A 80 11.13 8.38 18.34
N ILE A 81 11.59 9.06 19.39
CA ILE A 81 12.81 8.67 20.11
C ILE A 81 12.66 7.30 20.76
N ARG A 82 11.54 7.05 21.46
CA ARG A 82 11.30 5.75 22.12
C ARG A 82 11.28 4.60 21.12
N ASN A 83 10.66 4.77 19.96
CA ASN A 83 10.64 3.74 18.91
C ASN A 83 12.04 3.43 18.39
N TYR A 84 12.89 4.45 18.24
CA TYR A 84 14.28 4.25 17.84
C TYR A 84 15.09 3.50 18.91
N LEU A 85 14.87 3.82 20.19
CA LEU A 85 15.56 3.18 21.31
C LEU A 85 15.00 1.80 21.69
N SER A 86 13.72 1.54 21.39
CA SER A 86 13.00 0.33 21.79
C SER A 86 12.03 -0.12 20.69
N PRO A 87 12.54 -0.78 19.62
CA PRO A 87 11.75 -1.16 18.45
C PRO A 87 10.62 -2.17 18.72
N SER A 88 10.63 -2.84 19.87
CA SER A 88 9.58 -3.77 20.32
C SER A 88 8.35 -3.07 20.91
N ASP A 89 8.50 -1.85 21.44
CA ASP A 89 7.48 -1.15 22.21
C ASP A 89 6.96 0.09 21.46
N VAL A 90 6.49 -0.16 20.25
CA VAL A 90 6.09 0.88 19.31
C VAL A 90 4.79 1.55 19.80
N SER A 91 4.77 2.88 19.87
CA SER A 91 3.52 3.62 20.14
C SER A 91 2.71 3.88 18.86
N LEU A 92 1.58 4.59 18.95
CA LEU A 92 0.78 4.98 17.79
C LEU A 92 1.43 6.09 16.92
N SER A 93 2.45 6.77 17.44
CA SER A 93 2.97 8.00 16.83
C SER A 93 4.17 7.87 15.86
N PRO A 94 4.90 6.76 15.68
CA PRO A 94 5.71 6.63 14.48
C PRO A 94 4.73 6.45 13.33
N LEU A 95 4.57 7.51 12.54
CA LEU A 95 3.99 7.34 11.23
C LEU A 95 4.88 6.33 10.50
N PRO A 96 4.31 5.27 9.89
CA PRO A 96 5.09 4.39 9.03
C PRO A 96 5.85 5.24 8.00
N ALA A 97 7.00 4.73 7.52
CA ALA A 97 7.84 5.45 6.54
C ALA A 97 7.04 5.96 5.33
N PHE A 98 5.95 5.26 5.02
CA PHE A 98 4.86 5.71 4.17
C PHE A 98 3.53 5.50 4.89
N MET A 99 2.68 6.52 4.98
CA MET A 99 1.32 6.38 5.52
C MET A 99 0.30 6.44 4.38
N PRO A 100 -0.36 5.30 4.09
CA PRO A 100 -1.35 5.23 3.02
C PRO A 100 -2.62 6.00 3.39
N SER A 101 -3.26 6.66 2.41
CA SER A 101 -4.60 7.21 2.59
C SER A 101 -5.67 6.13 2.39
N ALA A 102 -5.60 5.06 3.18
CA ALA A 102 -6.54 3.94 3.12
C ALA A 102 -7.62 4.08 4.20
N TYR A 103 -8.84 4.45 3.81
CA TYR A 103 -9.97 4.56 4.73
C TYR A 103 -10.87 3.34 4.65
N TYR A 104 -11.20 2.77 5.82
CA TYR A 104 -12.20 1.72 5.89
C TYR A 104 -13.61 2.33 5.98
N GLN A 105 -14.35 2.31 4.87
CA GLN A 105 -15.79 2.62 4.88
C GLN A 105 -16.62 1.34 5.07
N ARG A 106 -17.47 1.30 6.09
CA ARG A 106 -18.28 0.10 6.42
C ARG A 106 -19.20 -0.32 5.26
N GLN A 107 -19.83 0.63 4.58
CA GLN A 107 -20.76 0.33 3.48
C GLN A 107 -20.02 -0.31 2.28
N GLU A 108 -18.87 0.24 1.91
CA GLU A 108 -18.04 -0.25 0.80
C GLU A 108 -17.30 -1.56 1.13
N ASN A 109 -16.85 -1.73 2.39
CA ASN A 109 -15.88 -2.77 2.74
C ASN A 109 -16.44 -3.94 3.58
N HIS A 110 -17.55 -3.76 4.31
CA HIS A 110 -18.12 -4.81 5.17
C HIS A 110 -19.23 -5.60 4.46
N GLY A 111 -20.10 -4.91 3.70
CA GLY A 111 -21.30 -5.48 3.08
C GLY A 111 -21.16 -5.92 1.62
N GLY A 112 -20.09 -5.53 0.92
CA GLY A 112 -19.87 -5.86 -0.49
C GLY A 112 -19.59 -7.33 -0.78
N ASP A 113 -19.92 -7.77 -1.99
CA ASP A 113 -19.46 -9.05 -2.54
C ASP A 113 -17.92 -9.04 -2.73
N ILE A 114 -17.33 -10.18 -3.12
CA ILE A 114 -15.87 -10.25 -3.29
C ILE A 114 -15.38 -9.31 -4.41
N SER A 115 -16.17 -9.08 -5.45
CA SER A 115 -15.79 -8.20 -6.57
C SER A 115 -15.68 -6.75 -6.13
N SER A 116 -16.69 -6.21 -5.46
CA SER A 116 -16.72 -4.83 -4.93
C SER A 116 -15.60 -4.59 -3.92
N LYS A 117 -15.39 -5.53 -2.98
CA LYS A 117 -14.31 -5.48 -1.99
C LYS A 117 -12.92 -5.37 -2.60
N PHE A 118 -12.67 -6.04 -3.73
CA PHE A 118 -11.41 -5.94 -4.45
C PHE A 118 -11.37 -4.72 -5.40
N GLY A 119 -12.53 -4.23 -5.87
CA GLY A 119 -12.63 -2.97 -6.60
C GLY A 119 -12.23 -1.76 -5.76
N SER A 120 -12.63 -1.73 -4.49
CA SER A 120 -12.33 -0.64 -3.55
C SER A 120 -11.08 -0.91 -2.71
N LEU A 121 -11.23 -1.51 -1.52
CA LEU A 121 -10.14 -1.73 -0.57
C LEU A 121 -9.02 -2.61 -1.13
N GLY A 122 -9.34 -3.59 -1.98
CA GLY A 122 -8.32 -4.41 -2.62
C GLY A 122 -7.42 -3.62 -3.55
N PHE A 123 -7.97 -2.67 -4.31
CA PHE A 123 -7.19 -1.74 -5.12
C PHE A 123 -6.28 -0.90 -4.22
N VAL A 124 -6.83 -0.24 -3.20
CA VAL A 124 -6.05 0.60 -2.27
C VAL A 124 -4.91 -0.20 -1.64
N LEU A 125 -5.18 -1.38 -1.07
CA LEU A 125 -4.13 -2.23 -0.52
C LEU A 125 -3.08 -2.65 -1.57
N GLY A 126 -3.51 -2.85 -2.83
CA GLY A 126 -2.61 -3.15 -3.93
C GLY A 126 -1.67 -2.00 -4.27
N HIS A 127 -2.21 -0.79 -4.32
CA HIS A 127 -1.46 0.43 -4.57
C HIS A 127 -0.36 0.61 -3.53
N GLU A 128 -0.70 0.45 -2.26
CA GLU A 128 0.26 0.57 -1.15
C GLU A 128 1.33 -0.52 -1.12
N VAL A 129 0.96 -1.75 -1.48
CA VAL A 129 1.92 -2.83 -1.62
C VAL A 129 2.92 -2.52 -2.75
N LEU A 130 2.46 -1.96 -3.86
CA LEU A 130 3.28 -1.66 -5.02
C LEU A 130 4.18 -0.43 -4.82
N HIS A 131 3.79 0.55 -4.02
CA HIS A 131 4.69 1.64 -3.62
C HIS A 131 5.98 1.14 -2.95
N SER A 132 6.01 -0.05 -2.37
CA SER A 132 7.26 -0.59 -1.81
C SER A 132 8.29 -1.00 -2.87
N ILE A 133 7.84 -1.24 -4.11
CA ILE A 133 8.66 -1.74 -5.23
C ILE A 133 8.56 -0.86 -6.48
N SER A 134 7.99 0.34 -6.34
CA SER A 134 7.88 1.39 -7.35
C SER A 134 9.18 2.20 -7.48
N VAL A 135 9.16 3.28 -8.27
CA VAL A 135 10.32 4.14 -8.60
C VAL A 135 11.01 4.67 -7.34
N ILE A 136 10.23 5.11 -6.36
CA ILE A 136 10.67 5.67 -5.09
C ILE A 136 10.89 4.56 -4.07
N GLY A 137 9.95 3.61 -3.97
CA GLY A 137 9.97 2.53 -3.00
C GLY A 137 11.28 1.76 -2.94
N ILE A 138 11.88 1.49 -4.09
CA ILE A 138 13.12 0.70 -4.17
C ILE A 138 14.35 1.35 -3.53
N ARG A 139 14.26 2.60 -3.06
CA ARG A 139 15.36 3.28 -2.35
C ARG A 139 15.56 2.74 -0.93
N TRP A 140 14.56 2.04 -0.38
CA TRP A 140 14.62 1.42 0.93
C TRP A 140 14.67 -0.10 0.85
N ASP A 141 15.38 -0.73 1.78
CA ASP A 141 15.37 -2.17 1.98
C ASP A 141 14.06 -2.64 2.66
N GLU A 142 13.98 -3.94 2.97
CA GLU A 142 12.84 -4.54 3.67
C GLU A 142 12.69 -4.08 5.13
N ASN A 143 13.72 -3.44 5.70
CA ASN A 143 13.74 -2.89 7.05
C ASN A 143 13.39 -1.40 7.08
N GLY A 144 13.31 -0.74 5.92
CA GLY A 144 13.14 0.70 5.82
C GLY A 144 14.46 1.49 5.92
N ASN A 145 15.61 0.84 5.75
CA ASN A 145 16.90 1.53 5.63
C ASN A 145 17.15 1.97 4.19
N ILE A 146 17.78 3.13 4.01
CA ILE A 146 18.19 3.61 2.68
C ILE A 146 19.28 2.69 2.14
N LEU A 147 19.11 2.21 0.91
CA LEU A 147 20.08 1.37 0.22
C LEU A 147 21.28 2.15 -0.30
N ASN A 148 22.33 1.43 -0.70
CA ASN A 148 23.38 1.99 -1.54
C ASN A 148 22.74 2.67 -2.79
N SER A 149 23.17 3.91 -3.04
CA SER A 149 22.76 4.72 -4.17
C SER A 149 22.92 4.02 -5.52
N GLU A 150 23.93 3.19 -5.73
CA GLU A 150 24.19 2.58 -7.05
C GLU A 150 23.12 1.54 -7.41
N PHE A 151 22.87 0.56 -6.53
CA PHE A 151 21.87 -0.47 -6.75
C PHE A 151 20.46 0.13 -6.90
N SER A 152 20.09 1.02 -5.97
CA SER A 152 18.77 1.65 -5.98
C SER A 152 18.58 2.56 -7.19
N THR A 153 19.58 3.34 -7.61
CA THR A 153 19.50 4.18 -8.81
C THR A 153 19.37 3.34 -10.08
N ALA A 154 20.16 2.26 -10.20
CA ALA A 154 20.08 1.37 -11.35
C ALA A 154 18.71 0.68 -11.47
N LEU A 155 18.14 0.23 -10.34
CA LEU A 155 16.80 -0.35 -10.32
C LEU A 155 15.71 0.69 -10.60
N SER A 156 15.80 1.89 -10.03
CA SER A 156 14.89 3.02 -10.31
C SER A 156 14.83 3.32 -11.80
N ASN A 157 16.00 3.46 -12.45
CA ASN A 157 16.10 3.76 -13.87
C ASN A 157 15.52 2.65 -14.75
N LYS A 158 15.70 1.38 -14.36
CA LYS A 158 15.05 0.25 -15.05
C LYS A 158 13.53 0.31 -14.94
N ILE A 159 13.00 0.65 -13.75
CA ILE A 159 11.56 0.80 -13.55
C ILE A 159 11.04 1.95 -14.41
N ILE A 160 11.69 3.13 -14.37
CA ILE A 160 11.31 4.30 -15.19
C ILE A 160 11.30 3.94 -16.68
N ALA A 161 12.32 3.25 -17.19
CA ALA A 161 12.34 2.81 -18.59
C ALA A 161 11.21 1.84 -18.95
N LYS A 162 10.67 1.09 -17.98
CA LYS A 162 9.51 0.22 -18.18
C LYS A 162 8.17 0.96 -18.14
N THR A 163 8.16 2.21 -17.72
CA THR A 163 6.95 3.03 -17.62
C THR A 163 6.84 4.03 -18.76
N ASP A 164 7.72 3.99 -19.75
CA ASP A 164 7.66 4.85 -20.95
C ASP A 164 6.28 4.79 -21.62
N CYS A 165 5.64 3.62 -21.70
CA CYS A 165 4.29 3.50 -22.24
C CYS A 165 3.23 4.23 -21.40
N LEU A 166 3.38 4.26 -20.07
CA LEU A 166 2.49 5.00 -19.18
C LEU A 166 2.76 6.50 -19.29
N GLN A 167 4.03 6.90 -19.41
CA GLN A 167 4.40 8.30 -19.65
C GLN A 167 3.84 8.81 -20.98
N GLU A 168 3.85 7.99 -22.04
CA GLU A 168 3.20 8.32 -23.31
C GLU A 168 1.69 8.39 -23.19
N GLN A 169 1.06 7.40 -22.55
CA GLN A 169 -0.39 7.35 -22.37
C GLN A 169 -0.91 8.58 -21.62
N TYR A 170 -0.37 8.84 -20.43
CA TYR A 170 -0.75 9.97 -19.58
C TYR A 170 -0.14 11.30 -20.04
N GLY A 171 0.85 11.28 -20.94
CA GLY A 171 1.47 12.48 -21.51
C GLY A 171 0.69 13.10 -22.67
N LYS A 172 -0.23 12.33 -23.29
CA LYS A 172 -1.10 12.81 -24.37
C LYS A 172 -2.07 13.89 -23.89
N ASP A 173 -2.65 13.69 -22.71
CA ASP A 173 -3.53 14.66 -22.08
C ASP A 173 -2.72 15.86 -21.53
N GLU A 174 -3.08 17.07 -21.97
CA GLU A 174 -2.40 18.31 -21.58
C GLU A 174 -2.50 18.57 -20.07
N SER A 175 -3.58 18.14 -19.43
CA SER A 175 -3.81 18.31 -17.99
C SER A 175 -2.86 17.45 -17.13
N THR A 176 -2.35 16.34 -17.66
CA THR A 176 -1.47 15.39 -16.96
C THR A 176 -0.04 15.34 -17.51
N ARG A 177 0.23 15.94 -18.66
CA ARG A 177 1.56 15.96 -19.31
C ARG A 177 2.70 16.46 -18.42
N HIS A 178 2.44 17.40 -17.54
CA HIS A 178 3.45 17.90 -16.61
C HIS A 178 3.68 16.97 -15.40
N LYS A 179 2.69 16.11 -15.09
CA LYS A 179 2.74 15.17 -13.96
C LYS A 179 3.61 13.98 -14.29
N VAL A 180 3.46 13.39 -15.48
CA VAL A 180 4.23 12.19 -15.90
C VAL A 180 5.75 12.37 -15.89
N LYS A 181 6.25 13.62 -15.94
CA LYS A 181 7.68 13.95 -15.87
C LYS A 181 8.24 14.01 -14.44
N LYS A 182 7.38 13.99 -13.42
CA LYS A 182 7.77 14.03 -12.01
C LYS A 182 7.84 12.61 -11.47
N SER A 183 8.92 12.28 -10.77
CA SER A 183 9.10 10.97 -10.14
C SER A 183 7.93 10.58 -9.26
N ASP A 184 7.42 11.52 -8.48
CA ASP A 184 6.36 11.26 -7.50
C ASP A 184 5.06 10.88 -8.20
N SER A 185 4.65 11.63 -9.23
CA SER A 185 3.45 11.30 -9.99
C SER A 185 3.61 10.02 -10.82
N LEU A 186 4.81 9.74 -11.33
CA LEU A 186 5.09 8.48 -12.01
C LEU A 186 5.00 7.30 -11.05
N ASP A 187 5.44 7.47 -9.80
CA ASP A 187 5.32 6.46 -8.75
C ASP A 187 3.86 6.07 -8.48
N GLU A 188 2.98 7.07 -8.35
CA GLU A 188 1.53 6.88 -8.19
C GLU A 188 0.92 6.16 -9.41
N ILE A 189 1.25 6.59 -10.63
CA ILE A 189 0.73 5.98 -11.87
C ILE A 189 1.12 4.49 -11.95
N VAL A 190 2.35 4.15 -11.56
CA VAL A 190 2.84 2.77 -11.51
C VAL A 190 2.08 1.97 -10.46
N ALA A 191 1.92 2.53 -9.27
CA ALA A 191 1.18 1.91 -8.18
C ALA A 191 -0.27 1.65 -8.59
N ASP A 192 -0.98 2.65 -9.12
CA ASP A 192 -2.36 2.54 -9.59
C ASP A 192 -2.54 1.48 -10.68
N SER A 193 -1.71 1.56 -11.73
CA SER A 193 -1.80 0.65 -12.88
C SER A 193 -1.54 -0.80 -12.49
N GLY A 194 -0.55 -1.03 -11.62
CA GLY A 194 -0.28 -2.34 -11.09
C GLY A 194 -1.36 -2.80 -10.10
N ALA A 195 -1.90 -1.90 -9.29
CA ALA A 195 -2.81 -2.24 -8.19
C ALA A 195 -4.13 -2.78 -8.69
N ILE A 196 -4.72 -2.14 -9.70
CA ILE A 196 -5.97 -2.62 -10.28
C ILE A 196 -5.78 -4.01 -10.91
N THR A 197 -4.62 -4.24 -11.54
CA THR A 197 -4.25 -5.54 -12.11
C THR A 197 -4.08 -6.60 -11.02
N MET A 198 -3.34 -6.29 -9.94
CA MET A 198 -3.09 -7.22 -8.83
C MET A 198 -4.37 -7.51 -8.05
N SER A 199 -5.21 -6.50 -7.86
CA SER A 199 -6.50 -6.66 -7.20
C SER A 199 -7.43 -7.56 -8.00
N PHE A 200 -7.57 -7.31 -9.31
CA PHE A 200 -8.36 -8.15 -10.21
C PHE A 200 -7.83 -9.60 -10.27
N LYS A 201 -6.51 -9.80 -10.45
CA LYS A 201 -5.88 -11.14 -10.40
C LYS A 201 -6.17 -11.85 -9.07
N THR A 202 -6.15 -11.13 -7.95
CA THR A 202 -6.45 -11.69 -6.63
C THR A 202 -7.92 -12.10 -6.52
N TYR A 203 -8.84 -11.24 -6.93
CA TYR A 203 -10.27 -11.52 -6.98
C TYR A 203 -10.54 -12.76 -7.84
N LYS A 204 -10.05 -12.83 -9.09
CA LYS A 204 -10.27 -14.01 -9.96
C LYS A 204 -9.76 -15.30 -9.33
N ARG A 205 -8.58 -15.26 -8.69
CA ARG A 205 -8.00 -16.42 -7.99
C ARG A 205 -8.85 -16.86 -6.79
N LEU A 206 -9.45 -15.94 -6.06
CA LEU A 206 -10.29 -16.26 -4.91
C LEU A 206 -11.67 -16.74 -5.33
N SER A 207 -12.27 -16.09 -6.34
CA SER A 207 -13.55 -16.50 -6.91
C SER A 207 -13.48 -17.91 -7.50
N SER A 208 -12.39 -18.26 -8.20
CA SER A 208 -12.22 -19.63 -8.74
C SER A 208 -12.08 -20.68 -7.64
N LYS A 209 -11.45 -20.35 -6.50
CA LYS A 209 -11.36 -21.25 -5.33
C LYS A 209 -12.73 -21.44 -4.66
N LEU A 210 -13.52 -20.38 -4.55
CA LEU A 210 -14.85 -20.42 -3.93
C LEU A 210 -15.86 -21.18 -4.80
N ALA A 211 -15.68 -21.17 -6.12
CA ALA A 211 -16.59 -21.77 -7.09
C ALA A 211 -16.46 -23.30 -7.28
N GLY A 212 -15.65 -24.01 -6.49
CA GLY A 212 -15.26 -25.40 -6.74
C GLY A 212 -16.38 -26.33 -7.29
N HIS A 213 -16.11 -26.97 -8.43
CA HIS A 213 -16.89 -28.03 -9.10
C HIS A 213 -18.28 -27.68 -9.68
N GLY A 214 -18.78 -26.45 -9.50
CA GLY A 214 -19.97 -25.97 -10.20
C GLY A 214 -19.59 -25.21 -11.48
N SER A 215 -20.28 -25.49 -12.59
CA SER A 215 -20.21 -24.63 -13.79
C SER A 215 -20.58 -23.19 -13.40
N GLN A 216 -19.66 -22.25 -13.57
CA GLN A 216 -19.97 -20.83 -13.39
C GLN A 216 -20.76 -20.33 -14.60
N ASP A 217 -21.90 -19.70 -14.36
CA ASP A 217 -22.62 -18.96 -15.39
C ASP A 217 -21.71 -17.82 -15.92
N PRO A 218 -21.36 -17.81 -17.22
CA PRO A 218 -20.53 -16.78 -17.82
C PRO A 218 -21.09 -15.37 -17.65
N ASP A 219 -22.42 -15.21 -17.70
CA ASP A 219 -23.08 -13.90 -17.59
C ASP A 219 -22.98 -13.35 -16.17
N ALA A 220 -23.19 -14.21 -15.16
CA ALA A 220 -22.96 -13.84 -13.77
C ALA A 220 -21.49 -13.47 -13.51
N THR A 221 -20.55 -14.25 -14.06
CA THR A 221 -19.11 -13.97 -13.93
C THR A 221 -18.74 -12.61 -14.54
N HIS A 222 -19.27 -12.29 -15.72
CA HIS A 222 -19.04 -11.02 -16.38
C HIS A 222 -19.60 -9.84 -15.57
N LYS A 223 -20.80 -9.99 -14.98
CA LYS A 223 -21.39 -8.97 -14.09
C LYS A 223 -20.54 -8.70 -12.85
N HIS A 224 -19.99 -9.75 -12.22
CA HIS A 224 -19.09 -9.57 -11.08
C HIS A 224 -17.76 -8.94 -11.50
N ASP A 225 -17.19 -9.32 -12.64
CA ASP A 225 -15.98 -8.69 -13.17
C ASP A 225 -16.21 -7.20 -13.45
N GLN A 226 -17.36 -6.82 -14.03
CA GLN A 226 -17.76 -5.41 -14.21
C GLN A 226 -17.97 -4.67 -12.88
N SER A 227 -18.58 -5.32 -11.89
CA SER A 227 -18.78 -4.75 -10.56
C SER A 227 -17.48 -4.33 -9.89
N LEU A 228 -16.39 -5.10 -10.06
CA LEU A 228 -15.07 -4.72 -9.56
C LEU A 228 -14.61 -3.39 -10.15
N PHE A 229 -14.67 -3.23 -11.47
CA PHE A 229 -14.24 -2.00 -12.13
C PHE A 229 -15.18 -0.81 -11.85
N HIS A 230 -16.46 -1.07 -11.60
CA HIS A 230 -17.40 -0.04 -11.17
C HIS A 230 -17.01 0.54 -9.80
N HIS A 231 -16.74 -0.32 -8.81
CA HIS A 231 -16.36 0.12 -7.46
C HIS A 231 -14.93 0.68 -7.40
N PHE A 232 -14.07 0.34 -8.36
CA PHE A 232 -12.77 1.00 -8.53
C PHE A 232 -12.92 2.45 -9.00
N ALA A 233 -13.91 2.74 -9.85
CA ALA A 233 -14.07 4.04 -10.50
C ALA A 233 -14.94 5.05 -9.73
N GLN A 234 -15.69 4.59 -8.71
CA GLN A 234 -16.51 5.43 -7.84
C GLN A 234 -15.68 6.19 -6.81
#